data_AF-A0A7W6SHU3-F1
#
_entry.id   AF-A0A7W6SHU3-F1
#
_cell.length_a   1.000
_cell.length_b   1.000
_cell.length_c   1.000
_cell.angle_alpha   90.00
_cell.angle_beta   90.00
_cell.angle_gamma   90.00
#
_symmetry.space_group_name_H-M   'P 1'
#
loop_
_entity.id
_entity.type
_entity.pdbx_description
1 polymer ?
#
loop_
_entity_poly.entity_id
_entity_poly.type
_entity_poly.pdbx_seq_one_letter_code
_entity_poly.pdbx_strand_id
1 'polypeptide(L)'
;MRKLLVAAVLAGSFGLHAAAAQNQPAPEAQTVERTVKAQPNKDTQIGLYINVRPDCTSGPLPTIRLATSPTSGKVVVKSGKVKATNYKACLALEVPAYVAFYKSPPDFVGDDTLTIEVKYPGGRTEIQKITVNVAGPGGQKI
;
A
#
# COMPACT_ATOMS: atom_id res chain seq x y z
N MET A 1 -56.47 51.47 -22.61
CA MET A 1 -55.74 51.06 -23.81
C MET A 1 -55.32 49.60 -23.65
N ARG A 2 -55.72 48.76 -24.63
CA ARG A 2 -55.06 47.55 -25.16
C ARG A 2 -54.40 46.52 -24.21
N LYS A 3 -55.03 45.32 -24.19
CA LYS A 3 -54.50 43.93 -24.34
C LYS A 3 -53.24 43.57 -23.52
N LEU A 4 -53.22 42.49 -22.73
CA LEU A 4 -52.97 41.08 -23.13
C LEU A 4 -53.28 40.20 -21.89
N LEU A 5 -54.18 39.21 -21.91
CA LEU A 5 -53.97 37.80 -22.30
C LEU A 5 -52.65 37.19 -21.79
N VAL A 6 -52.72 36.25 -20.83
CA VAL A 6 -52.55 34.79 -21.00
C VAL A 6 -52.46 34.14 -19.61
N ALA A 7 -53.35 33.17 -19.38
CA ALA A 7 -53.27 32.23 -18.27
C ALA A 7 -52.18 31.19 -18.55
N ALA A 8 -51.28 30.94 -17.61
CA ALA A 8 -50.37 29.80 -17.63
C ALA A 8 -50.72 28.88 -16.45
N VAL A 9 -51.24 27.70 -16.80
CA VAL A 9 -51.55 26.59 -15.91
C VAL A 9 -50.24 26.03 -15.36
N LEU A 10 -50.00 26.17 -14.05
CA LEU A 10 -48.89 25.49 -13.37
C LEU A 10 -49.37 24.10 -12.94
N ALA A 11 -49.17 23.13 -13.83
CA ALA A 11 -49.33 21.70 -13.52
C ALA A 11 -48.18 21.25 -12.61
N GLY A 12 -48.45 21.15 -11.30
CA GLY A 12 -47.53 20.62 -10.31
C GLY A 12 -47.31 19.12 -10.51
N SER A 13 -46.17 18.76 -11.07
CA SER A 13 -45.71 17.37 -11.16
C SER A 13 -44.77 17.10 -9.98
N PHE A 14 -45.29 16.52 -8.90
CA PHE A 14 -44.46 15.95 -7.84
C PHE A 14 -43.78 14.68 -8.36
N GLY A 15 -42.60 14.86 -8.99
CA GLY A 15 -41.75 13.75 -9.38
C GLY A 15 -41.16 13.05 -8.16
N LEU A 16 -41.53 11.78 -7.95
CA LEU A 16 -40.82 10.88 -7.05
C LEU A 16 -39.35 10.82 -7.47
N HIS A 17 -38.47 11.43 -6.67
CA HIS A 17 -37.03 11.25 -6.84
C HIS A 17 -36.64 9.91 -6.22
N ALA A 18 -36.48 8.88 -7.06
CA ALA A 18 -35.79 7.66 -6.67
C ALA A 18 -34.35 8.02 -6.27
N ALA A 19 -34.01 7.84 -4.99
CA ALA A 19 -32.65 7.98 -4.50
C ALA A 19 -31.78 6.87 -5.13
N ALA A 20 -31.13 7.18 -6.25
CA ALA A 20 -30.09 6.33 -6.79
C ALA A 20 -28.92 6.32 -5.78
N ALA A 21 -28.72 5.18 -5.12
CA ALA A 21 -27.52 4.95 -4.31
C ALA A 21 -26.30 5.12 -5.23
N GLN A 22 -25.58 6.22 -5.06
CA GLN A 22 -24.34 6.47 -5.78
C GLN A 22 -23.31 5.45 -5.27
N ASN A 23 -23.13 4.36 -6.02
CA ASN A 23 -22.02 3.43 -5.84
C ASN A 23 -20.74 4.21 -6.18
N GLN A 24 -20.15 4.90 -5.21
CA GLN A 24 -18.86 5.53 -5.40
C GLN A 24 -17.83 4.42 -5.58
N PRO A 25 -17.10 4.37 -6.71
CA PRO A 25 -16.04 3.37 -6.88
C PRO A 25 -15.01 3.57 -5.76
N ALA A 26 -14.74 2.50 -5.01
CA ALA A 26 -13.69 2.51 -4.01
C ALA A 26 -12.35 2.85 -4.72
N PRO A 27 -11.46 3.63 -4.07
CA PRO A 27 -10.14 3.91 -4.62
C PRO A 27 -9.45 2.62 -5.05
N GLU A 28 -9.05 2.56 -6.32
CA GLU A 28 -8.43 1.36 -6.89
C GLU A 28 -7.08 1.10 -6.22
N ALA A 29 -6.81 -0.18 -5.89
CA ALA A 29 -5.57 -0.54 -5.21
C ALA A 29 -4.38 -0.38 -6.17
N GLN A 30 -3.34 0.34 -5.73
CA GLN A 30 -2.15 0.54 -6.53
C GLN A 30 -1.29 -0.73 -6.51
N THR A 31 -0.97 -1.30 -7.67
CA THR A 31 -0.02 -2.41 -7.74
C THR A 31 1.41 -1.88 -7.87
N VAL A 32 2.31 -2.41 -7.04
CA VAL A 32 3.74 -2.11 -7.06
C VAL A 32 4.49 -3.44 -7.25
N GLU A 33 5.30 -3.52 -8.29
CA GLU A 33 6.13 -4.70 -8.55
C GLU A 33 7.59 -4.37 -8.31
N ARG A 34 8.31 -5.23 -7.58
CA ARG A 34 9.73 -5.01 -7.27
C ARG A 34 10.50 -6.30 -7.04
N THR A 35 11.80 -6.24 -7.28
CA THR A 35 12.74 -7.34 -7.06
C THR A 35 13.70 -7.02 -5.92
N VAL A 36 13.95 -7.98 -5.05
CA VAL A 36 14.91 -7.89 -3.94
C VAL A 36 15.92 -9.02 -4.06
N LYS A 37 17.21 -8.73 -3.89
CA LYS A 37 18.25 -9.77 -3.82
C LYS A 37 18.37 -10.29 -2.39
N ALA A 38 18.48 -11.60 -2.25
CA ALA A 38 18.64 -12.27 -0.96
C ALA A 38 19.77 -13.31 -1.03
N GLN A 39 20.36 -13.61 0.12
CA GLN A 39 21.24 -14.75 0.29
C GLN A 39 20.47 -15.92 0.93
N PRO A 40 20.81 -17.17 0.58
CA PRO A 40 20.19 -18.33 1.22
C PRO A 40 20.31 -18.31 2.75
N ASN A 41 19.23 -18.65 3.47
CA ASN A 41 19.19 -18.75 4.94
C ASN A 41 19.60 -17.46 5.69
N LYS A 42 19.46 -16.29 5.06
CA LYS A 42 19.64 -14.98 5.71
C LYS A 42 18.33 -14.19 5.75
N ASP A 43 18.08 -13.53 6.87
CA ASP A 43 16.98 -12.57 6.98
C ASP A 43 17.28 -11.40 6.03
N THR A 44 16.43 -11.25 5.01
CA THR A 44 16.52 -10.19 4.01
C THR A 44 15.37 -9.22 4.23
N GLN A 45 15.66 -7.95 4.46
CA GLN A 45 14.62 -6.93 4.56
C GLN A 45 13.97 -6.73 3.19
N ILE A 46 12.69 -7.09 3.09
CA ILE A 46 11.91 -6.95 1.86
C ILE A 46 10.88 -5.83 1.96
N GLY A 47 10.70 -5.17 3.10
CA GLY A 47 9.79 -4.03 3.23
C GLY A 47 10.02 -3.23 4.50
N LEU A 48 9.82 -1.92 4.41
CA LEU A 48 9.79 -1.00 5.55
C LEU A 48 8.56 -0.14 5.41
N TYR A 49 7.71 -0.17 6.44
CA TYR A 49 6.43 0.52 6.44
C TYR A 49 6.39 1.47 7.63
N ILE A 50 6.31 2.76 7.31
CA ILE A 50 6.25 3.88 8.27
C ILE A 50 5.12 4.82 7.85
N ASN A 51 4.66 5.64 8.78
CA ASN A 51 3.74 6.73 8.50
C ASN A 51 4.24 8.01 9.18
N VAL A 52 4.73 8.95 8.38
CA VAL A 52 5.24 10.24 8.86
C VAL A 52 4.35 11.33 8.30
N ARG A 53 3.79 12.15 9.19
CA ARG A 53 2.93 13.29 8.85
C ARG A 53 3.76 14.46 8.33
N PRO A 54 3.14 15.45 7.65
CA PRO A 54 3.85 16.64 7.15
C PRO A 54 4.55 17.47 8.24
N ASP A 55 4.06 17.41 9.49
CA ASP A 55 4.67 18.03 10.67
C ASP A 55 5.80 17.19 11.29
N CYS A 56 6.27 16.16 10.58
CA CYS A 56 7.30 15.22 11.00
C CYS A 56 6.96 14.35 12.22
N THR A 57 5.71 14.36 12.69
CA THR A 57 5.24 13.45 13.74
C THR A 57 4.90 12.07 13.17
N SER A 58 4.93 11.04 14.02
CA SER A 58 4.45 9.72 13.64
C SER A 58 2.93 9.71 13.51
N GLY A 59 2.42 9.21 12.40
CA GLY A 59 1.04 8.77 12.26
C GLY A 59 0.85 7.32 12.73
N PRO A 60 -0.40 6.81 12.70
CA PRO A 60 -0.65 5.38 12.93
C PRO A 60 0.04 4.54 11.84
N LEU A 61 0.56 3.36 12.20
CA LEU A 61 1.18 2.46 11.23
C LEU A 61 0.14 1.90 10.26
N PRO A 62 0.54 1.57 9.01
CA PRO A 62 -0.35 0.88 8.08
C PRO A 62 -0.66 -0.54 8.56
N THR A 63 -1.80 -1.07 8.12
CA THR A 63 -2.11 -2.50 8.26
C THR A 63 -1.41 -3.27 7.16
N ILE A 64 -0.74 -4.37 7.52
CA ILE A 64 0.01 -5.20 6.58
C ILE A 64 -0.60 -6.60 6.59
N ARG A 65 -0.84 -7.15 5.40
CA ARG A 65 -1.31 -8.52 5.22
C ARG A 65 -0.44 -9.23 4.18
N LEU A 66 0.01 -10.43 4.51
CA LEU A 66 0.58 -11.34 3.51
C LEU A 66 -0.58 -11.89 2.67
N ALA A 67 -0.73 -11.39 1.45
CA ALA A 67 -1.81 -11.76 0.54
C ALA A 67 -1.52 -13.11 -0.14
N THR A 68 -0.26 -13.29 -0.57
CA THR A 68 0.24 -14.55 -1.13
C THR A 68 1.59 -14.85 -0.49
N SER A 69 1.72 -16.02 0.11
CA SER A 69 2.97 -16.49 0.68
C SER A 69 3.98 -16.89 -0.40
N PRO A 70 5.28 -16.73 -0.15
CA PRO A 70 6.30 -17.37 -0.98
C PRO A 70 6.17 -18.89 -0.98
N THR A 71 6.62 -19.53 -2.05
CA THR A 71 6.59 -20.99 -2.20
C THR A 71 7.66 -21.67 -1.36
N SER A 72 8.84 -21.04 -1.24
CA SER A 72 10.02 -21.68 -0.62
C SER A 72 10.39 -21.06 0.73
N GLY A 73 10.43 -19.74 0.80
CA GLY A 73 10.83 -19.02 2.00
C GLY A 73 9.71 -18.79 3.01
N LYS A 74 10.03 -17.99 4.02
CA LYS A 74 9.08 -17.51 5.04
C LYS A 74 9.18 -16.00 5.15
N VAL A 75 8.04 -15.37 5.41
CA VAL A 75 7.95 -13.93 5.67
C VAL A 75 7.54 -13.71 7.11
N VAL A 76 8.26 -12.83 7.79
CA VAL A 76 7.90 -12.36 9.13
C VAL A 76 7.85 -10.85 9.15
N VAL A 77 6.82 -10.29 9.78
CA VAL A 77 6.70 -8.84 10.00
C VAL A 77 7.01 -8.57 11.46
N LYS A 78 7.99 -7.70 11.71
CA LYS A 78 8.43 -7.31 13.05
C LYS A 78 8.13 -5.82 13.26
N SER A 79 7.68 -5.46 14.46
CA SER A 79 7.61 -4.05 14.88
C SER A 79 8.99 -3.56 15.30
N GLY A 80 9.29 -2.29 15.04
CA GLY A 80 10.53 -1.66 15.48
C GLY A 80 10.46 -0.14 15.40
N LYS A 81 11.62 0.49 15.44
CA LYS A 81 11.79 1.91 15.19
C LYS A 81 12.82 2.11 14.09
N VAL A 82 12.61 3.13 13.26
CA VAL A 82 13.59 3.55 12.25
C VAL A 82 14.05 4.95 12.54
N LYS A 83 15.37 5.14 12.42
CA LYS A 83 16.01 6.45 12.40
C LYS A 83 16.33 6.81 10.96
N ALA A 84 15.96 8.02 10.56
CA ALA A 84 16.28 8.55 9.24
C ALA A 84 16.64 10.03 9.35
N THR A 85 17.57 10.47 8.51
CA THR A 85 17.85 11.89 8.30
C THR A 85 17.41 12.27 6.89
N ASN A 86 16.98 13.52 6.71
CA ASN A 86 16.54 14.06 5.42
C ASN A 86 15.45 13.22 4.71
N TYR A 87 14.49 12.69 5.48
CA TYR A 87 13.34 12.00 4.92
C TYR A 87 12.26 13.02 4.56
N LYS A 88 12.04 13.25 3.26
CA LYS A 88 11.19 14.35 2.76
C LYS A 88 11.68 15.68 3.34
N ALA A 89 10.79 16.46 3.98
CA ALA A 89 11.12 17.72 4.63
C ALA A 89 11.67 17.57 6.06
N CYS A 90 11.78 16.35 6.58
CA CYS A 90 12.15 16.10 7.97
C CYS A 90 13.65 15.82 8.12
N LEU A 91 14.35 16.69 8.86
CA LEU A 91 15.80 16.65 9.02
C LEU A 91 16.28 15.43 9.83
N ALA A 92 15.58 15.10 10.91
CA ALA A 92 15.85 13.95 11.76
C ALA A 92 14.55 13.35 12.25
N LEU A 93 14.44 12.02 12.19
CA LEU A 93 13.26 11.27 12.57
C LEU A 93 13.65 10.03 13.37
N GLU A 94 12.87 9.73 14.40
CA GLU A 94 12.77 8.40 15.01
C GLU A 94 11.29 8.04 15.09
N VAL A 95 10.84 7.08 14.28
CA VAL A 95 9.42 6.72 14.18
C VAL A 95 9.22 5.21 14.29
N PRO A 96 8.07 4.74 14.81
CA PRO A 96 7.71 3.34 14.77
C PRO A 96 7.64 2.85 13.32
N ALA A 97 7.89 1.55 13.13
CA ALA A 97 7.88 0.91 11.83
C ALA A 97 7.43 -0.55 11.92
N TYR A 98 6.89 -1.06 10.83
CA TYR A 98 6.86 -2.48 10.55
C TYR A 98 7.92 -2.82 9.51
N VAL A 99 8.69 -3.87 9.76
CA VAL A 99 9.74 -4.36 8.86
C VAL A 99 9.42 -5.79 8.47
N ALA A 100 9.27 -6.02 7.16
CA ALA A 100 9.06 -7.35 6.60
C ALA A 100 10.40 -7.98 6.25
N PHE A 101 10.65 -9.16 6.78
CA PHE A 101 11.83 -9.97 6.50
C PHE A 101 11.44 -11.24 5.78
N TYR A 102 12.18 -11.57 4.73
CA TYR A 102 12.14 -12.85 4.04
C TYR A 102 13.34 -13.70 4.46
N LYS A 103 13.13 -15.02 4.60
CA LYS A 103 14.22 -15.99 4.76
C LYS A 103 13.91 -17.26 3.99
N SER A 104 14.80 -17.64 3.08
CA SER A 104 14.72 -18.91 2.35
C SER A 104 15.34 -20.06 3.15
N PRO A 105 15.04 -21.33 2.78
CA PRO A 105 15.82 -22.48 3.20
C PRO A 105 17.30 -22.35 2.77
N PRO A 106 18.24 -23.04 3.47
CA PRO A 106 19.67 -22.98 3.16
C PRO A 106 20.04 -23.35 1.72
N ASP A 107 19.36 -24.34 1.12
CA ASP A 107 19.72 -24.88 -0.19
C ASP A 107 18.90 -24.28 -1.33
N PHE A 108 18.04 -23.30 -1.04
CA PHE A 108 17.20 -22.67 -2.05
C PHE A 108 17.97 -21.58 -2.82
N VAL A 109 17.98 -21.71 -4.15
CA VAL A 109 18.50 -20.72 -5.11
C VAL A 109 17.46 -20.58 -6.22
N GLY A 110 17.17 -19.35 -6.62
CA GLY A 110 16.15 -19.04 -7.61
C GLY A 110 15.25 -17.90 -7.16
N ASP A 111 14.17 -17.72 -7.90
CA ASP A 111 13.18 -16.68 -7.61
C ASP A 111 12.06 -17.24 -6.73
N ASP A 112 11.67 -16.45 -5.74
CA ASP A 112 10.52 -16.72 -4.89
C ASP A 112 9.61 -15.49 -4.90
N THR A 113 8.31 -15.68 -5.09
CA THR A 113 7.38 -14.55 -5.27
C THR A 113 6.38 -14.52 -4.13
N LEU A 114 6.17 -13.34 -3.56
CA LEU A 114 5.16 -13.11 -2.55
C LEU A 114 4.36 -11.84 -2.86
N THR A 115 3.20 -11.69 -2.23
CA THR A 115 2.40 -10.46 -2.33
C THR A 115 2.06 -9.93 -0.94
N ILE A 116 2.38 -8.67 -0.69
CA ILE A 116 2.01 -7.95 0.53
C ILE A 116 0.97 -6.89 0.18
N GLU A 117 -0.17 -6.94 0.85
CA GLU A 117 -1.17 -5.86 0.82
C GLU A 117 -0.91 -4.90 1.98
N VAL A 118 -0.87 -3.61 1.68
CA VAL A 118 -0.62 -2.54 2.64
C VAL A 118 -1.76 -1.54 2.59
N LYS A 119 -2.45 -1.35 3.72
CA LYS A 119 -3.49 -0.33 3.86
C LYS A 119 -2.94 0.82 4.69
N TYR A 120 -2.75 1.97 4.04
CA TYR A 120 -2.29 3.17 4.70
C TYR A 120 -3.46 3.94 5.33
N PRO A 121 -3.23 4.61 6.46
CA PRO A 121 -4.15 5.63 6.95
C PRO A 121 -4.41 6.67 5.85
N GLY A 122 -5.67 7.03 5.63
CA GLY A 122 -6.08 7.90 4.52
C GLY A 122 -6.61 7.16 3.29
N GLY A 123 -6.79 5.83 3.37
CA GLY A 123 -7.55 5.06 2.39
C GLY A 123 -6.75 4.49 1.22
N ARG A 124 -5.45 4.85 1.10
CA ARG A 124 -4.58 4.28 0.07
C ARG A 124 -4.26 2.82 0.37
N THR A 125 -4.55 1.94 -0.59
CA THR A 125 -4.17 0.53 -0.55
C THR A 125 -3.13 0.24 -1.63
N GLU A 126 -2.05 -0.44 -1.25
CA GLU A 126 -1.00 -0.90 -2.17
C GLU A 126 -0.95 -2.44 -2.17
N ILE A 127 -0.93 -3.03 -3.36
CA ILE A 127 -0.64 -4.45 -3.59
C ILE A 127 0.81 -4.56 -4.07
N GLN A 128 1.69 -5.00 -3.19
CA GLN A 128 3.11 -5.13 -3.47
C GLN A 128 3.44 -6.56 -3.88
N LYS A 129 3.68 -6.80 -5.18
CA LYS A 129 4.23 -8.07 -5.66
C LYS A 129 5.75 -7.99 -5.59
N ILE A 130 6.34 -8.90 -4.82
CA ILE A 130 7.78 -8.89 -4.54
C ILE A 130 8.37 -10.20 -5.05
N THR A 131 9.30 -10.10 -5.99
CA THR A 131 10.16 -11.21 -6.38
C THR A 131 11.44 -11.15 -5.56
N VAL A 132 11.74 -12.20 -4.81
CA VAL A 132 13.00 -12.36 -4.10
C VAL A 132 13.90 -13.25 -4.93
N ASN A 133 14.94 -12.66 -5.50
CA ASN A 133 15.98 -13.40 -6.20
C ASN A 133 17.01 -13.88 -5.17
N VAL A 134 16.99 -15.18 -4.88
CA VAL A 134 17.91 -15.82 -3.93
C VAL A 134 19.11 -16.35 -4.69
N ALA A 135 20.28 -15.79 -4.44
CA ALA A 135 21.53 -16.19 -5.07
C ALA A 135 22.62 -16.42 -4.02
N GLY A 136 23.43 -17.47 -4.22
CA GLY A 136 24.55 -17.78 -3.34
C GLY A 136 25.65 -16.70 -3.38
N PRO A 137 26.59 -16.72 -2.40
CA PRO A 137 27.76 -15.86 -2.41
C PRO A 137 28.58 -16.13 -3.68
N GLY A 138 28.55 -15.19 -4.64
CA GLY A 138 29.19 -15.34 -5.96
C GLY A 138 28.27 -15.08 -7.17
N GLY A 139 26.95 -15.02 -6.97
CA GLY A 139 25.99 -14.68 -8.03
C GLY A 139 25.83 -13.18 -8.31
N GLN A 140 26.56 -12.31 -7.59
CA GLN A 140 26.49 -10.88 -7.77
C GLN A 140 27.42 -10.46 -8.92
N LYS A 141 26.94 -10.58 -10.16
CA LYS A 141 27.56 -9.84 -11.26
C LYS A 141 27.34 -8.34 -11.01
N ILE A 142 28.45 -7.65 -10.78
CA ILE A 142 28.61 -6.19 -10.90
C ILE A 142 28.25 -5.73 -12.30
#